data_AF-A0A914SY11-F1
#
_entry.id   AF-A0A914SY11-F1
#
_cell.length_a   1.000
_cell.length_b   1.000
_cell.length_c   1.000
_cell.angle_alpha   90.00
_cell.angle_beta   90.00
_cell.angle_gamma   90.00
#
_symmetry.space_group_name_H-M   'P 1'
#
loop_
_entity.id
_entity.type
_entity.pdbx_description
1 polymer ?
#
loop_
_entity_poly.entity_id
_entity_poly.type
_entity_poly.pdbx_seq_one_letter_code
_entity_poly.pdbx_strand_id
1 'polypeptide(L)'
;MFIDKMSVFSDYQFLKSQPQTFVMLSSSLKPRYLFLLPFTVASWNKLGVESVVVLTDDEKEFEKNGQAKETIKLLKELNAHIIYLMPERLSHTSLSQLIRAFGAVLPIPYTSSEDETILITSDADLVVFNISNHIPNITDGKILHLYNSRCCHPVRVPPARGAYKVHMYPMGTIGATVKAWKEIMGFNDTLMSLKEIEEYIFGEFGENVFHTNDDANRRLVGSFIWYADQSLMSYKLNEWFKNTSNRNFLSEHVKAPIRIDRINWPTEEEFAKMKIEDWDDCHQPTAAFADLEWEKFKPFLDFAFSYDPKLIERFVKYRDDFVSKK
;
A
#
# COMPACT_ATOMS: atom_id res chain seq x y z
N MET A 1 -37.66 -13.91 -16.17
CA MET A 1 -36.23 -14.28 -16.29
C MET A 1 -35.59 -13.86 -14.97
N PHE A 2 -35.51 -14.81 -14.03
CA PHE A 2 -35.00 -14.58 -12.68
C PHE A 2 -33.48 -14.49 -12.76
N ILE A 3 -32.93 -13.29 -12.52
CA ILE A 3 -31.50 -13.13 -12.30
C ILE A 3 -31.20 -13.76 -10.94
N ASP A 4 -30.26 -14.70 -10.98
CA ASP A 4 -29.95 -15.64 -9.94
C ASP A 4 -29.45 -14.92 -8.68
N LYS A 5 -30.29 -14.87 -7.63
CA LYS A 5 -29.92 -14.33 -6.31
C LYS A 5 -28.96 -15.25 -5.55
N MET A 6 -28.58 -16.40 -6.12
CA MET A 6 -27.71 -17.37 -5.44
C MET A 6 -26.20 -17.05 -5.52
N SER A 7 -25.72 -16.28 -6.50
CA SER A 7 -24.26 -15.97 -6.59
C SER A 7 -23.79 -14.94 -5.56
N VAL A 8 -24.66 -14.01 -5.15
CA VAL A 8 -24.32 -12.99 -4.14
C VAL A 8 -24.19 -13.61 -2.74
N PHE A 9 -24.88 -14.73 -2.48
CA PHE A 9 -24.82 -15.42 -1.20
C PHE A 9 -23.58 -16.33 -1.06
N SER A 10 -23.01 -16.85 -2.16
CA SER A 10 -21.77 -17.64 -2.09
C SER A 10 -20.55 -16.78 -1.77
N ASP A 11 -20.49 -15.56 -2.31
CA ASP A 11 -19.38 -14.63 -2.05
C ASP A 11 -19.45 -14.05 -0.62
N TYR A 12 -20.66 -13.84 -0.08
CA TYR A 12 -20.84 -13.36 1.29
C TYR A 12 -20.52 -14.43 2.36
N GLN A 13 -20.71 -15.72 2.06
CA GLN A 13 -20.28 -16.80 2.95
C GLN A 13 -18.77 -17.05 2.87
N PHE A 14 -18.14 -16.86 1.71
CA PHE A 14 -16.68 -16.88 1.57
C PHE A 14 -16.03 -15.82 2.47
N LEU A 15 -16.53 -14.58 2.46
CA LEU A 15 -16.00 -13.46 3.26
C LEU A 15 -16.07 -13.66 4.79
N LYS A 16 -17.03 -14.46 5.31
CA LYS A 16 -17.10 -14.77 6.76
C LYS A 16 -16.12 -15.86 7.22
N SER A 17 -15.55 -16.60 6.28
CA SER A 17 -14.54 -17.63 6.57
C SER A 17 -13.11 -17.20 6.26
N GLN A 18 -12.94 -15.98 5.74
CA GLN A 18 -11.61 -15.47 5.41
C GLN A 18 -10.96 -14.82 6.64
N PRO A 19 -9.63 -14.92 6.75
CA PRO A 19 -8.88 -14.26 7.80
C PRO A 19 -9.07 -12.76 7.70
N GLN A 20 -9.16 -12.06 8.83
CA GLN A 20 -9.30 -10.61 8.80
C GLN A 20 -8.06 -10.00 8.13
N THR A 21 -8.25 -9.27 7.04
CA THR A 21 -7.16 -8.83 6.18
C THR A 21 -7.19 -7.32 6.02
N PHE A 22 -6.06 -6.67 6.29
CA PHE A 22 -5.88 -5.24 6.17
C PHE A 22 -4.80 -4.89 5.16
N VAL A 23 -5.04 -3.87 4.35
CA VAL A 23 -3.99 -3.20 3.57
C VAL A 23 -3.51 -1.93 4.27
N MET A 24 -2.20 -1.77 4.35
CA MET A 24 -1.50 -0.62 4.88
C MET A 24 -1.14 0.33 3.74
N LEU A 25 -1.82 1.47 3.73
CA LEU A 25 -1.59 2.58 2.80
C LEU A 25 -1.09 3.78 3.59
N SER A 26 -0.33 4.65 2.94
CA SER A 26 0.17 5.85 3.59
C SER A 26 0.38 6.99 2.61
N SER A 27 0.16 8.22 3.08
CA SER A 27 0.45 9.43 2.33
C SER A 27 0.68 10.60 3.27
N SER A 28 1.36 11.62 2.76
CA SER A 28 1.38 12.96 3.36
C SER A 28 0.35 13.87 2.67
N LEU A 29 0.33 15.15 3.04
CA LEU A 29 -0.47 16.22 2.39
C LEU A 29 -0.11 16.50 0.92
N LYS A 30 0.83 15.75 0.33
CA LYS A 30 1.21 15.91 -1.08
C LYS A 30 0.05 15.47 -1.99
N PRO A 31 -0.52 16.39 -2.81
CA PRO A 31 -1.74 16.10 -3.57
C PRO A 31 -1.65 14.88 -4.50
N ARG A 32 -0.45 14.61 -5.04
CA ARG A 32 -0.21 13.54 -6.02
C ARG A 32 -0.63 12.15 -5.54
N TYR A 33 -0.27 11.79 -4.31
CA TYR A 33 -0.62 10.48 -3.73
C TYR A 33 -1.89 10.57 -2.89
N LEU A 34 -2.12 11.71 -2.22
CA LEU A 34 -3.33 11.94 -1.45
C LEU A 34 -4.59 11.77 -2.33
N PHE A 35 -4.57 12.31 -3.55
CA PHE A 35 -5.68 12.19 -4.50
C PHE A 35 -5.99 10.74 -4.88
N LEU A 36 -4.99 9.86 -4.93
CA LEU A 36 -5.12 8.51 -5.46
C LEU A 36 -5.60 7.51 -4.39
N LEU A 37 -5.39 7.83 -3.10
CA LEU A 37 -5.75 6.95 -1.98
C LEU A 37 -7.18 6.40 -2.05
N PRO A 38 -8.24 7.20 -2.32
CA PRO A 38 -9.59 6.66 -2.35
C PRO A 38 -9.83 5.60 -3.44
N PHE A 39 -9.18 5.74 -4.59
CA PHE A 39 -9.28 4.76 -5.68
C PHE A 39 -8.61 3.44 -5.27
N THR A 40 -7.42 3.53 -4.68
CA THR A 40 -6.69 2.37 -4.14
C THR A 40 -7.50 1.67 -3.04
N VAL A 41 -8.02 2.42 -2.06
CA VAL A 41 -8.88 1.88 -1.00
C VAL A 41 -10.09 1.15 -1.57
N ALA A 42 -10.79 1.76 -2.54
CA ALA A 42 -11.96 1.14 -3.15
C ALA A 42 -11.61 -0.18 -3.85
N SER A 43 -10.43 -0.27 -4.48
CA SER A 43 -9.96 -1.48 -5.14
C SER A 43 -9.71 -2.63 -4.16
N TRP A 44 -9.11 -2.34 -3.00
CA TRP A 44 -8.89 -3.34 -1.94
C TRP A 44 -10.21 -3.75 -1.27
N ASN A 45 -11.09 -2.78 -0.99
CA ASN A 45 -12.40 -3.05 -0.41
C ASN A 45 -13.25 -3.97 -1.30
N LYS A 46 -13.21 -3.79 -2.63
CA LYS A 46 -13.87 -4.68 -3.60
C LYS A 46 -13.43 -6.14 -3.43
N LEU A 47 -12.16 -6.34 -3.08
CA LEU A 47 -11.54 -7.63 -2.88
C LEU A 47 -11.73 -8.18 -1.45
N GLY A 48 -12.56 -7.53 -0.63
CA GLY A 48 -12.82 -7.95 0.76
C GLY A 48 -11.70 -7.61 1.74
N VAL A 49 -10.77 -6.73 1.37
CA VAL A 49 -9.67 -6.29 2.23
C VAL A 49 -10.02 -4.95 2.86
N GLU A 50 -9.93 -4.85 4.19
CA GLU A 50 -10.11 -3.60 4.91
C GLU A 50 -8.89 -2.69 4.71
N SER A 51 -9.09 -1.37 4.69
CA SER A 51 -8.00 -0.42 4.45
C SER A 51 -7.63 0.35 5.71
N VAL A 52 -6.34 0.36 6.07
CA VAL A 52 -5.74 1.27 7.05
C VAL A 52 -4.94 2.32 6.30
N VAL A 53 -5.33 3.58 6.43
CA VAL A 53 -4.68 4.73 5.79
C VAL A 53 -3.95 5.54 6.84
N VAL A 54 -2.63 5.53 6.77
CA VAL A 54 -1.76 6.29 7.67
C VAL A 54 -1.40 7.63 7.03
N LEU A 55 -1.91 8.70 7.62
CA LEU A 55 -1.70 10.07 7.18
C LEU A 55 -0.61 10.72 8.02
N THR A 56 0.49 11.12 7.39
CA THR A 56 1.72 11.45 8.11
C THR A 56 1.94 12.94 8.39
N ASP A 57 0.88 13.74 8.47
CA ASP A 57 0.91 15.15 8.86
C ASP A 57 -0.08 15.40 10.02
N ASP A 58 -0.09 16.60 10.59
CA ASP A 58 -1.02 16.99 11.65
C ASP A 58 -2.48 16.89 11.16
N GLU A 59 -3.33 16.22 11.95
CA GLU A 59 -4.77 16.08 11.69
C GLU A 59 -5.45 17.43 11.42
N LYS A 60 -5.08 18.48 12.15
CA LYS A 60 -5.62 19.84 11.96
C LYS A 60 -5.19 20.44 10.62
N GLU A 61 -4.04 20.07 10.08
CA GLU A 61 -3.61 20.53 8.76
C GLU A 61 -4.39 19.82 7.65
N PHE A 62 -4.68 18.53 7.83
CA PHE A 62 -5.63 17.80 7.00
C PHE A 62 -7.04 18.42 7.05
N GLU A 63 -7.48 18.87 8.22
CA GLU A 63 -8.75 19.58 8.37
C GLU A 63 -8.74 21.00 7.79
N LYS A 64 -7.60 21.69 7.68
CA LYS A 64 -7.57 23.04 7.08
C LYS A 64 -7.46 22.99 5.57
N ASN A 65 -6.77 21.98 5.03
CA ASN A 65 -6.56 21.83 3.60
C ASN A 65 -7.83 21.30 2.92
N GLY A 66 -8.39 22.07 1.97
CA GLY A 66 -9.64 21.72 1.32
C GLY A 66 -9.56 20.44 0.47
N GLN A 67 -8.44 20.20 -0.21
CA GLN A 67 -8.22 18.98 -0.99
C GLN A 67 -8.13 17.74 -0.09
N ALA A 68 -7.43 17.90 1.04
CA ALA A 68 -7.27 16.87 2.05
C ALA A 68 -8.60 16.49 2.72
N LYS A 69 -9.43 17.49 3.04
CA LYS A 69 -10.79 17.29 3.55
C LYS A 69 -11.65 16.44 2.64
N GLU A 70 -11.67 16.74 1.33
CA GLU A 70 -12.47 15.94 0.38
C GLU A 70 -11.95 14.51 0.26
N THR A 71 -10.64 14.33 0.35
CA THR A 71 -10.00 13.00 0.34
C THR A 71 -10.41 12.22 1.58
N ILE A 72 -10.25 12.78 2.78
CA ILE A 72 -10.63 12.13 4.04
C ILE A 72 -12.11 11.81 4.07
N LYS A 73 -12.95 12.71 3.57
CA LYS A 73 -14.40 12.49 3.47
C LYS A 73 -14.69 11.24 2.64
N LEU A 74 -14.10 11.12 1.45
CA LEU A 74 -14.31 9.94 0.61
C LEU A 74 -13.69 8.67 1.23
N LEU A 75 -12.52 8.76 1.88
CA LEU A 75 -11.93 7.64 2.61
C LEU A 75 -12.85 7.12 3.73
N LYS A 76 -13.50 8.03 4.47
CA LYS A 76 -14.51 7.67 5.49
C LYS A 76 -15.75 7.06 4.88
N GLU A 77 -16.25 7.59 3.75
CA GLU A 77 -17.37 7.00 2.99
C GLU A 77 -17.04 5.57 2.51
N LEU A 78 -15.76 5.30 2.22
CA LEU A 78 -15.23 3.99 1.88
C LEU A 78 -14.86 3.13 3.09
N ASN A 79 -15.22 3.54 4.32
CA ASN A 79 -14.94 2.82 5.57
C ASN A 79 -13.44 2.54 5.82
N ALA A 80 -12.53 3.41 5.35
CA ALA A 80 -11.12 3.28 5.68
C ALA A 80 -10.85 3.66 7.14
N HIS A 81 -9.98 2.89 7.81
CA HIS A 81 -9.46 3.21 9.13
C HIS A 81 -8.33 4.22 8.99
N ILE A 82 -8.52 5.45 9.47
CA ILE A 82 -7.56 6.54 9.30
C ILE A 82 -6.75 6.72 10.58
N ILE A 83 -5.42 6.71 10.46
CA ILE A 83 -4.47 6.97 11.55
C ILE A 83 -3.64 8.20 11.19
N TYR A 84 -3.62 9.21 12.06
CA TYR A 84 -2.76 10.38 11.89
C TYR A 84 -1.47 10.21 12.70
N LEU A 85 -0.32 10.43 12.06
CA LEU A 85 0.99 10.39 12.69
C LEU A 85 1.82 11.61 12.27
N MET A 86 2.08 12.51 13.22
CA MET A 86 2.88 13.71 12.95
C MET A 86 4.34 13.46 13.37
N PRO A 87 5.28 13.26 12.43
CA PRO A 87 6.68 13.02 12.78
C PRO A 87 7.28 14.24 13.48
N GLU A 88 8.13 14.00 14.48
CA GLU A 88 8.90 15.07 15.14
C GLU A 88 10.24 15.30 14.45
N ARG A 89 10.83 14.24 13.87
CA ARG A 89 12.21 14.24 13.37
C ARG A 89 12.28 13.88 11.90
N LEU A 90 11.51 12.91 11.43
CA LEU A 90 11.45 12.55 10.01
C LEU A 90 10.65 13.58 9.21
N SER A 91 10.94 13.69 7.91
CA SER A 91 10.02 14.38 7.02
C SER A 91 8.72 13.58 6.86
N HIS A 92 7.59 14.26 6.68
CA HIS A 92 6.29 13.62 6.40
C HIS A 92 6.39 12.60 5.26
N THR A 93 7.12 12.92 4.19
CA THR A 93 7.32 11.99 3.05
C THR A 93 8.19 10.79 3.40
N SER A 94 9.22 10.97 4.22
CA SER A 94 10.07 9.85 4.67
C SER A 94 9.27 8.89 5.54
N LEU A 95 8.50 9.43 6.49
CA LEU A 95 7.60 8.63 7.32
C LEU A 95 6.55 7.94 6.45
N SER A 96 5.92 8.64 5.51
CA SER A 96 4.89 8.03 4.65
C SER A 96 5.41 6.85 3.86
N GLN A 97 6.67 6.86 3.42
CA GLN A 97 7.26 5.69 2.74
C GLN A 97 7.48 4.52 3.70
N LEU A 98 8.06 4.79 4.87
CA LEU A 98 8.51 3.76 5.81
C LEU A 98 7.39 3.15 6.66
N ILE A 99 6.35 3.91 6.99
CA ILE A 99 5.39 3.56 8.04
C ILE A 99 4.60 2.28 7.78
N ARG A 100 4.41 1.91 6.50
CA ARG A 100 3.72 0.67 6.12
C ARG A 100 4.43 -0.57 6.65
N ALA A 101 5.77 -0.52 6.81
CA ALA A 101 6.55 -1.61 7.40
C ALA A 101 6.28 -1.82 8.90
N PHE A 102 5.62 -0.86 9.56
CA PHE A 102 5.32 -0.86 10.99
C PHE A 102 3.85 -1.19 11.28
N GLY A 103 3.06 -1.59 10.28
CA GLY A 103 1.62 -1.86 10.45
C GLY A 103 1.30 -2.77 11.65
N ALA A 104 2.11 -3.81 11.87
CA ALA A 104 1.91 -4.78 12.95
C ALA A 104 2.06 -4.23 14.38
N VAL A 105 2.57 -3.00 14.54
CA VAL A 105 2.74 -2.32 15.85
C VAL A 105 1.95 -1.01 15.92
N LEU A 106 1.07 -0.77 14.95
CA LEU A 106 0.11 0.34 14.95
C LEU A 106 -1.24 -0.11 15.54
N PRO A 107 -2.08 0.84 16.03
CA PRO A 107 -3.39 0.51 16.61
C PRO A 107 -4.41 0.15 15.52
N ILE A 108 -4.23 -1.00 14.86
CA ILE A 108 -5.14 -1.55 13.86
C ILE A 108 -6.30 -2.25 14.57
N PRO A 109 -7.57 -2.02 14.17
CA PRO A 109 -8.74 -2.55 14.87
C PRO A 109 -9.07 -4.00 14.48
N TYR A 110 -8.08 -4.89 14.50
CA TYR A 110 -8.34 -6.30 14.29
C TYR A 110 -8.97 -6.95 15.54
N THR A 111 -9.91 -7.86 15.31
CA THR A 111 -10.61 -8.61 16.38
C THR A 111 -10.25 -10.09 16.41
N SER A 112 -9.60 -10.58 15.35
CA SER A 112 -9.10 -11.94 15.22
C SER A 112 -7.75 -12.11 15.93
N SER A 113 -7.24 -13.35 16.01
CA SER A 113 -5.90 -13.60 16.53
C SER A 113 -4.82 -13.04 15.57
N GLU A 114 -3.61 -12.78 16.08
CA GLU A 114 -2.49 -12.29 15.25
C GLU A 114 -1.97 -13.35 14.26
N ASP A 115 -2.23 -14.63 14.53
CA ASP A 115 -1.94 -15.75 13.65
C ASP A 115 -2.91 -15.81 12.45
N GLU A 116 -4.09 -15.19 12.58
CA GLU A 116 -5.17 -15.20 11.58
C GLU A 116 -5.45 -13.81 10.98
N THR A 117 -4.77 -12.77 11.45
CA THR A 117 -4.91 -11.42 10.89
C THR A 117 -3.80 -11.19 9.88
N ILE A 118 -4.14 -10.85 8.64
CA ILE A 118 -3.17 -10.59 7.58
C ILE A 118 -3.00 -9.07 7.41
N LEU A 119 -1.75 -8.61 7.33
CA LEU A 119 -1.39 -7.26 6.90
C LEU A 119 -0.73 -7.32 5.52
N ILE A 120 -1.12 -6.40 4.65
CA ILE A 120 -0.59 -6.24 3.29
C ILE A 120 -0.01 -4.83 3.17
N THR A 121 1.18 -4.65 2.62
CA THR A 121 1.64 -3.30 2.21
C THR A 121 1.09 -2.96 0.83
N SER A 122 0.72 -1.71 0.57
CA SER A 122 0.36 -1.27 -0.79
C SER A 122 0.82 0.14 -1.06
N ASP A 123 1.25 0.42 -2.29
CA ASP A 123 1.46 1.80 -2.73
C ASP A 123 0.14 2.55 -2.75
N ALA A 124 0.18 3.86 -2.46
CA ALA A 124 -1.00 4.72 -2.40
C ALA A 124 -1.74 4.83 -3.74
N ASP A 125 -1.07 4.48 -4.83
CA ASP A 125 -1.56 4.55 -6.20
C ASP A 125 -1.61 3.18 -6.91
N LEU A 126 -1.52 2.07 -6.15
CA LEU A 126 -1.60 0.73 -6.70
C LEU A 126 -3.03 0.20 -6.56
N VAL A 127 -3.74 0.11 -7.68
CA VAL A 127 -5.06 -0.54 -7.76
C VAL A 127 -4.85 -2.00 -8.07
N VAL A 128 -5.42 -2.89 -7.25
CA VAL A 128 -5.29 -4.36 -7.41
C VAL A 128 -6.58 -4.95 -7.97
N PHE A 129 -6.45 -5.94 -8.85
CA PHE A 129 -7.58 -6.62 -9.49
C PHE A 129 -7.73 -8.08 -9.05
N ASN A 130 -6.65 -8.73 -8.63
CA ASN A 130 -6.68 -10.15 -8.28
C ASN A 130 -6.06 -10.42 -6.90
N ILE A 131 -6.89 -10.60 -5.88
CA ILE A 131 -6.43 -10.82 -4.50
C ILE A 131 -5.54 -12.04 -4.31
N SER A 132 -5.72 -13.12 -5.09
CA SER A 132 -4.99 -14.37 -4.89
C SER A 132 -3.49 -14.23 -5.11
N ASN A 133 -3.08 -13.20 -5.85
CA ASN A 133 -1.68 -12.89 -6.13
C ASN A 133 -1.05 -12.02 -5.04
N HIS A 134 -1.79 -11.58 -4.02
CA HIS A 134 -1.33 -10.58 -3.06
C HIS A 134 -1.41 -11.04 -1.59
N ILE A 135 -2.03 -12.20 -1.31
CA ILE A 135 -2.24 -12.69 0.05
C ILE A 135 -1.62 -14.08 0.29
N PRO A 136 -1.18 -14.36 1.53
CA PRO A 136 -0.73 -15.70 1.89
C PRO A 136 -1.90 -16.68 2.02
N ASN A 137 -1.68 -17.95 1.67
CA ASN A 137 -2.64 -19.02 1.94
C ASN A 137 -2.39 -19.66 3.32
N ILE A 138 -2.96 -19.08 4.37
CA ILE A 138 -2.77 -19.58 5.73
C ILE A 138 -3.36 -20.97 5.98
N THR A 139 -4.35 -21.40 5.18
CA THR A 139 -4.89 -22.77 5.30
C THR A 139 -3.87 -23.85 4.89
N ASP A 140 -2.94 -23.48 4.00
CA ASP A 140 -1.78 -24.31 3.61
C ASP A 140 -0.54 -24.07 4.52
N GLY A 141 -0.73 -23.38 5.65
CA GLY A 141 0.36 -22.99 6.55
C GLY A 141 1.29 -21.91 5.97
N LYS A 142 0.88 -21.21 4.91
CA LYS A 142 1.65 -20.08 4.35
C LYS A 142 1.27 -18.83 5.11
N ILE A 143 2.23 -18.22 5.81
CA ILE A 143 2.01 -17.03 6.64
C ILE A 143 2.63 -15.77 6.03
N LEU A 144 3.38 -15.92 4.94
CA LEU A 144 4.04 -14.84 4.20
C LEU A 144 3.79 -15.00 2.70
N HIS A 145 3.51 -13.89 2.04
CA HIS A 145 3.36 -13.76 0.60
C HIS A 145 4.23 -12.63 0.06
N LEU A 146 5.00 -12.94 -0.98
CA LEU A 146 5.84 -11.96 -1.68
C LEU A 146 5.36 -11.82 -3.12
N TYR A 147 4.84 -10.65 -3.45
CA TYR A 147 4.42 -10.34 -4.81
C TYR A 147 5.60 -9.86 -5.65
N ASN A 148 5.66 -10.36 -6.89
CA ASN A 148 6.70 -10.02 -7.85
C ASN A 148 8.11 -10.20 -7.27
N SER A 149 8.32 -11.29 -6.54
CA SER A 149 9.51 -11.50 -5.70
C SER A 149 10.82 -11.62 -6.49
N ARG A 150 10.79 -11.63 -7.83
CA ARG A 150 11.96 -11.80 -8.72
C ARG A 150 12.19 -10.66 -9.71
N CYS A 151 11.44 -9.55 -9.65
CA CYS A 151 11.54 -8.49 -10.68
C CYS A 151 12.84 -7.70 -10.68
N CYS A 152 13.44 -7.54 -9.51
CA CYS A 152 14.11 -6.28 -9.23
C CYS A 152 15.57 -6.45 -8.84
N HIS A 153 16.36 -5.43 -9.14
CA HIS A 153 17.78 -5.43 -8.81
C HIS A 153 18.01 -5.44 -7.29
N PRO A 154 19.12 -6.05 -6.81
CA PRO A 154 19.46 -6.05 -5.40
C PRO A 154 19.49 -4.65 -4.80
N VAL A 155 18.88 -4.50 -3.62
CA VAL A 155 18.81 -3.25 -2.86
C VAL A 155 19.95 -3.19 -1.83
N ARG A 156 20.44 -2.00 -1.53
CA ARG A 156 21.39 -1.82 -0.42
C ARG A 156 20.67 -2.01 0.90
N VAL A 157 21.30 -2.67 1.87
CA VAL A 157 20.77 -2.75 3.24
C VAL A 157 20.81 -1.37 3.93
N PRO A 158 20.07 -1.18 5.03
CA PRO A 158 20.17 0.03 5.83
C PRO A 158 21.63 0.31 6.25
N PRO A 159 22.13 1.56 6.11
CA PRO A 159 23.53 1.89 6.33
C PRO A 159 24.13 1.44 7.66
N ALA A 160 23.36 1.40 8.75
CA ALA A 160 23.85 0.94 10.05
C ALA A 160 24.25 -0.55 10.04
N ARG A 161 23.86 -1.31 9.02
CA ARG A 161 24.20 -2.73 8.83
C ARG A 161 25.43 -2.93 7.94
N GLY A 162 25.96 -1.87 7.33
CA GLY A 162 27.13 -1.90 6.46
C GLY A 162 26.80 -1.73 4.98
N ALA A 163 27.84 -1.78 4.14
CA ALA A 163 27.75 -1.44 2.71
C ALA A 163 27.63 -2.69 1.81
N TYR A 164 26.57 -3.47 1.94
CA TYR A 164 26.28 -4.61 1.06
C TYR A 164 24.86 -4.58 0.51
N LYS A 165 24.58 -5.48 -0.44
CA LYS A 165 23.27 -5.59 -1.10
C LYS A 165 22.62 -6.93 -0.80
N VAL A 166 21.30 -6.92 -0.75
CA VAL A 166 20.46 -8.12 -0.58
C VAL A 166 19.44 -8.20 -1.70
N HIS A 167 18.85 -9.37 -1.86
CA HIS A 167 17.72 -9.55 -2.78
C HIS A 167 16.58 -8.61 -2.40
N MET A 168 16.05 -7.87 -3.38
CA MET A 168 14.99 -6.88 -3.16
C MET A 168 13.62 -7.54 -3.25
N TYR A 169 12.79 -7.30 -2.24
CA TYR A 169 11.35 -7.59 -2.27
C TYR A 169 10.58 -6.28 -2.39
N PRO A 170 9.81 -6.06 -3.48
CA PRO A 170 9.04 -4.84 -3.66
C PRO A 170 8.00 -4.65 -2.56
N MET A 171 7.91 -3.43 -2.01
CA MET A 171 6.92 -3.08 -0.97
C MET A 171 5.54 -2.77 -1.53
N GLY A 172 5.38 -2.80 -2.85
CA GLY A 172 4.09 -2.61 -3.51
C GLY A 172 3.06 -3.66 -3.07
N THR A 173 3.49 -4.90 -2.78
CA THR A 173 2.66 -5.88 -2.06
C THR A 173 3.51 -6.91 -1.34
N ILE A 174 3.49 -6.86 -0.01
CA ILE A 174 3.95 -7.95 0.86
C ILE A 174 2.81 -8.23 1.83
N GLY A 175 2.32 -9.46 1.84
CA GLY A 175 1.26 -9.90 2.74
C GLY A 175 1.82 -10.85 3.79
N ALA A 176 1.57 -10.64 5.08
CA ALA A 176 1.91 -11.62 6.10
C ALA A 176 0.91 -11.60 7.25
N THR A 177 0.87 -12.67 8.06
CA THR A 177 0.13 -12.61 9.33
C THR A 177 0.79 -11.59 10.26
N VAL A 178 0.01 -10.95 11.15
CA VAL A 178 0.53 -9.95 12.10
C VAL A 178 1.69 -10.52 12.90
N LYS A 179 1.57 -11.77 13.37
CA LYS A 179 2.64 -12.46 14.11
C LYS A 179 3.90 -12.67 13.28
N ALA A 180 3.77 -13.17 12.04
CA ALA A 180 4.91 -13.34 11.15
C ALA A 180 5.59 -11.99 10.85
N TRP A 181 4.80 -10.93 10.67
CA TRP A 181 5.30 -9.58 10.46
C TRP A 181 6.13 -9.09 11.64
N LYS A 182 5.63 -9.26 12.88
CA LYS A 182 6.38 -8.93 14.11
C LYS A 182 7.66 -9.75 14.21
N GLU A 183 7.62 -11.05 13.91
CA GLU A 183 8.80 -11.92 13.92
C GLU A 183 9.87 -11.46 12.92
N ILE A 184 9.48 -11.18 11.67
CA ILE A 184 10.38 -10.71 10.61
C ILE A 184 11.03 -9.38 11.00
N MET A 185 10.24 -8.45 11.54
CA MET A 185 10.72 -7.13 11.92
C MET A 185 11.48 -7.10 13.26
N GLY A 186 11.35 -8.16 14.07
CA GLY A 186 11.87 -8.25 15.43
C GLY A 186 11.12 -7.33 16.40
N PHE A 187 9.81 -7.18 16.21
CA PHE A 187 8.95 -6.40 17.11
C PHE A 187 8.44 -7.26 18.26
N ASN A 188 8.17 -6.61 19.39
CA ASN A 188 7.50 -7.22 20.53
C ASN A 188 5.97 -7.16 20.34
N ASP A 189 5.22 -7.77 21.26
CA ASP A 189 3.75 -7.82 21.20
C ASP A 189 3.05 -6.49 21.53
N THR A 190 3.81 -5.43 21.83
CA THR A 190 3.28 -4.13 22.23
C THR A 190 3.21 -3.16 21.05
N LEU A 191 2.20 -2.29 21.05
CA LEU A 191 2.14 -1.15 20.15
C LEU A 191 3.35 -0.24 20.35
N MET A 192 3.83 0.36 19.26
CA MET A 192 4.91 1.34 19.29
C MET A 192 4.34 2.74 19.15
N SER A 193 4.83 3.65 19.98
CA SER A 193 4.66 5.09 19.78
C SER A 193 5.42 5.56 18.55
N LEU A 194 5.03 6.70 17.99
CA LEU A 194 5.72 7.28 16.84
C LEU A 194 7.20 7.57 17.15
N LYS A 195 7.50 8.02 18.37
CA LYS A 195 8.88 8.24 18.81
C LYS A 195 9.73 6.98 18.74
N GLU A 196 9.20 5.84 19.20
CA GLU A 196 9.90 4.55 19.14
C GLU A 196 10.10 4.10 17.68
N ILE A 197 9.13 4.35 16.80
CA ILE A 197 9.24 4.07 15.37
C ILE A 197 10.35 4.93 14.74
N GLU A 198 10.38 6.23 15.02
CA GLU A 198 11.44 7.13 14.52
C GLU A 198 12.81 6.70 15.05
N GLU A 199 12.92 6.37 16.34
CA GLU A 199 14.16 5.85 16.94
C GLU A 199 14.63 4.56 16.27
N TYR A 200 13.72 3.62 15.97
CA TYR A 200 14.04 2.41 15.21
C TYR A 200 14.56 2.74 13.81
N ILE A 201 13.87 3.61 13.08
CA ILE A 201 14.27 4.04 11.73
C ILE A 201 15.67 4.67 11.77
N PHE A 202 15.93 5.58 12.71
CA PHE A 202 17.25 6.19 12.85
C PHE A 202 18.32 5.19 13.31
N GLY A 203 17.96 4.18 14.09
CA GLY A 203 18.87 3.09 14.45
C GLY A 203 19.30 2.24 13.25
N GLU A 204 18.41 2.01 12.28
CA GLU A 204 18.71 1.22 11.08
C GLU A 204 19.43 2.04 9.99
N PHE A 205 19.06 3.30 9.80
CA PHE A 205 19.56 4.12 8.69
C PHE A 205 20.60 5.16 9.09
N GLY A 206 20.60 5.60 10.34
CA GLY A 206 21.33 6.78 10.79
C GLY A 206 20.59 8.07 10.48
N GLU A 207 20.56 9.00 11.44
CA GLU A 207 19.85 10.28 11.33
C GLU A 207 20.31 11.12 10.14
N ASN A 208 21.62 11.16 9.88
CA ASN A 208 22.20 11.94 8.79
C ASN A 208 21.62 11.60 7.41
N VAL A 209 21.13 10.38 7.19
CA VAL A 209 20.54 9.96 5.91
C VAL A 209 19.27 10.75 5.58
N PHE A 210 18.52 11.18 6.59
CA PHE A 210 17.25 11.90 6.39
C PHE A 210 17.40 13.42 6.42
N HIS A 211 18.54 13.95 6.86
CA HIS A 211 18.76 15.39 7.06
C HIS A 211 19.80 16.01 6.12
N THR A 212 20.24 15.31 5.07
CA THR A 212 21.22 15.89 4.14
C THR A 212 20.63 17.08 3.38
N ASN A 213 21.20 18.27 3.60
CA ASN A 213 20.80 19.52 2.95
C ASN A 213 21.54 19.85 1.65
N ASP A 214 22.46 19.01 1.22
CA ASP A 214 23.23 19.21 -0.02
C ASP A 214 22.41 18.77 -1.24
N ASP A 215 22.12 19.69 -2.17
CA ASP A 215 21.25 19.47 -3.34
C ASP A 215 21.75 18.38 -4.30
N ALA A 216 23.07 18.19 -4.42
CA ALA A 216 23.63 17.09 -5.20
C ALA A 216 23.39 15.75 -4.52
N ASN A 217 23.53 15.73 -3.19
CA ASN A 217 23.18 14.58 -2.36
C ASN A 217 21.66 14.38 -2.27
N ARG A 218 20.81 15.41 -2.37
CA ARG A 218 19.33 15.27 -2.31
C ARG A 218 18.77 14.42 -3.44
N ARG A 219 19.39 14.39 -4.62
CA ARG A 219 18.94 13.47 -5.69
C ARG A 219 19.32 12.02 -5.38
N LEU A 220 20.53 11.79 -4.87
CA LEU A 220 21.01 10.47 -4.46
C LEU A 220 20.26 9.97 -3.21
N VAL A 221 20.10 10.81 -2.20
CA VAL A 221 19.36 10.57 -0.96
C VAL A 221 17.87 10.50 -1.21
N GLY A 222 17.31 11.33 -2.09
CA GLY A 222 15.91 11.23 -2.51
C GLY A 222 15.61 9.90 -3.20
N SER A 223 16.52 9.43 -4.06
CA SER A 223 16.42 8.09 -4.64
C SER A 223 16.57 7.00 -3.58
N PHE A 224 17.42 7.19 -2.58
CA PHE A 224 17.60 6.23 -1.49
C PHE A 224 16.37 6.14 -0.57
N ILE A 225 15.84 7.28 -0.13
CA ILE A 225 14.64 7.37 0.73
C ILE A 225 13.43 6.76 0.01
N TRP A 226 13.35 6.92 -1.31
CA TRP A 226 12.31 6.29 -2.12
C TRP A 226 12.29 4.75 -2.01
N TYR A 227 13.43 4.13 -1.74
CA TYR A 227 13.56 2.68 -1.54
C TYR A 227 13.87 2.31 -0.09
N ALA A 228 13.69 3.21 0.88
CA ALA A 228 14.09 2.95 2.27
C ALA A 228 13.23 1.85 2.91
N ASP A 229 11.93 1.83 2.64
CA ASP A 229 11.02 0.77 3.10
C ASP A 229 11.40 -0.59 2.50
N GLN A 230 11.69 -0.63 1.21
CA GLN A 230 12.16 -1.81 0.48
C GLN A 230 13.52 -2.27 1.01
N SER A 231 14.44 -1.35 1.29
CA SER A 231 15.74 -1.63 1.89
C SER A 231 15.58 -2.30 3.26
N LEU A 232 14.77 -1.71 4.14
CA LEU A 232 14.52 -2.22 5.49
C LEU A 232 13.87 -3.60 5.43
N MET A 233 12.74 -3.73 4.75
CA MET A 233 11.99 -4.98 4.69
C MET A 233 12.79 -6.08 3.99
N SER A 234 13.48 -5.76 2.90
CA SER A 234 14.32 -6.73 2.20
C SER A 234 15.45 -7.25 3.08
N TYR A 235 16.12 -6.37 3.83
CA TYR A 235 17.11 -6.79 4.81
C TYR A 235 16.50 -7.73 5.85
N LYS A 236 15.39 -7.35 6.48
CA LYS A 236 14.73 -8.16 7.52
C LYS A 236 14.28 -9.54 7.01
N LEU A 237 13.68 -9.59 5.81
CA LEU A 237 13.32 -10.85 5.17
C LEU A 237 14.53 -11.72 4.85
N ASN A 238 15.62 -11.14 4.33
CA ASN A 238 16.84 -11.92 4.05
C ASN A 238 17.47 -12.47 5.34
N GLU A 239 17.46 -11.72 6.44
CA GLU A 239 17.86 -12.22 7.76
C GLU A 239 16.95 -13.35 8.24
N TRP A 240 15.63 -13.17 8.15
CA TRP A 240 14.65 -14.19 8.54
C TRP A 240 14.78 -15.49 7.73
N PHE A 241 15.12 -15.39 6.44
CA PHE A 241 15.37 -16.54 5.57
C PHE A 241 16.74 -17.22 5.76
N LYS A 242 17.62 -16.70 6.64
CA LYS A 242 18.82 -17.45 7.06
C LYS A 242 18.44 -18.74 7.76
N ASN A 243 17.31 -18.75 8.49
CA ASN A 243 16.67 -19.99 8.87
C ASN A 243 15.91 -20.56 7.66
N THR A 244 16.51 -21.54 7.00
CA THR A 244 15.96 -22.11 5.76
C THR A 244 14.58 -22.74 5.91
N SER A 245 14.19 -23.18 7.11
CA SER A 245 12.84 -23.70 7.36
C SER A 245 11.75 -22.64 7.14
N ASN A 246 12.08 -21.36 7.30
CA ASN A 246 11.12 -20.26 7.16
C ASN A 246 10.58 -20.12 5.73
N ARG A 247 11.33 -20.61 4.73
CA ARG A 247 10.85 -20.68 3.34
C ARG A 247 9.66 -21.63 3.17
N ASN A 248 9.44 -22.57 4.09
CA ASN A 248 8.27 -23.44 4.05
C ASN A 248 6.97 -22.69 4.30
N PHE A 249 7.01 -21.55 4.99
CA PHE A 249 5.84 -20.71 5.27
C PHE A 249 5.60 -19.62 4.22
N LEU A 250 6.44 -19.58 3.17
CA LEU A 250 6.37 -18.60 2.10
C LEU A 250 5.48 -19.10 0.95
N SER A 251 4.68 -18.19 0.41
CA SER A 251 4.05 -18.23 -0.90
C SER A 251 4.57 -17.07 -1.76
N GLU A 252 4.67 -17.22 -3.07
CA GLU A 252 5.25 -16.19 -3.94
C GLU A 252 4.48 -16.08 -5.26
N HIS A 253 4.24 -14.84 -5.69
CA HIS A 253 3.92 -14.55 -7.08
C HIS A 253 5.21 -14.23 -7.84
N VAL A 254 5.78 -15.22 -8.52
CA VAL A 254 7.08 -15.11 -9.21
C VAL A 254 6.98 -14.71 -10.69
N LYS A 255 5.77 -14.73 -11.26
CA LYS A 255 5.57 -14.34 -12.66
C LYS A 255 5.72 -12.83 -12.78
N ALA A 256 6.22 -12.37 -13.93
CA ALA A 256 6.18 -10.96 -14.25
C ALA A 256 4.72 -10.50 -14.17
N PRO A 257 4.42 -9.44 -13.41
CA PRO A 257 3.04 -9.00 -13.23
C PRO A 257 2.49 -8.50 -14.56
N ILE A 258 1.25 -8.84 -14.86
CA ILE A 258 0.54 -8.21 -15.97
C ILE A 258 -0.06 -6.92 -15.41
N ARG A 259 0.75 -5.86 -15.43
CA ARG A 259 0.47 -4.56 -14.80
C ARG A 259 0.19 -3.48 -15.82
N ILE A 260 -0.84 -2.69 -15.56
CA ILE A 260 -1.03 -1.40 -16.22
C ILE A 260 -0.11 -0.38 -15.52
N ASP A 261 0.83 0.21 -16.26
CA ASP A 261 1.85 1.10 -15.67
C ASP A 261 1.74 2.52 -16.26
N ARG A 262 2.15 3.51 -15.45
CA ARG A 262 2.17 4.94 -15.78
C ARG A 262 2.94 5.24 -17.06
N ILE A 263 4.00 4.47 -17.35
CA ILE A 263 4.88 4.70 -18.51
C ILE A 263 4.16 4.36 -19.83
N ASN A 264 3.29 3.35 -19.81
CA ASN A 264 2.58 2.83 -20.98
C ASN A 264 1.08 2.84 -20.71
N TRP A 265 0.55 4.01 -20.33
CA TRP A 265 -0.86 4.15 -19.96
C TRP A 265 -1.77 3.89 -21.18
N PRO A 266 -2.74 2.95 -21.10
CA PRO A 266 -3.64 2.66 -22.22
C PRO A 266 -4.50 3.85 -22.62
N THR A 267 -4.83 3.90 -23.91
CA THR A 267 -5.82 4.81 -24.47
C THR A 267 -7.25 4.35 -24.15
N GLU A 268 -8.23 5.23 -24.36
CA GLU A 268 -9.65 4.89 -24.19
C GLU A 268 -10.07 3.68 -25.05
N GLU A 269 -9.64 3.63 -26.30
CA GLU A 269 -9.94 2.51 -27.20
C GLU A 269 -9.30 1.19 -26.76
N GLU A 270 -8.15 1.24 -26.10
CA GLU A 270 -7.47 0.06 -25.55
C GLU A 270 -8.19 -0.41 -24.29
N PHE A 271 -8.52 0.49 -23.35
CA PHE A 271 -9.32 0.15 -22.17
C PHE A 271 -10.65 -0.52 -22.54
N ALA A 272 -11.34 -0.02 -23.57
CA ALA A 272 -12.60 -0.60 -24.05
C ALA A 272 -12.49 -2.05 -24.56
N LYS A 273 -11.28 -2.51 -24.92
CA LYS A 273 -11.00 -3.87 -25.42
C LYS A 273 -10.38 -4.77 -24.36
N MET A 274 -9.90 -4.20 -23.26
CA MET A 274 -9.26 -4.92 -22.17
C MET A 274 -10.29 -5.64 -21.30
N LYS A 275 -9.88 -6.75 -20.69
CA LYS A 275 -10.64 -7.48 -19.68
C LYS A 275 -9.90 -7.43 -18.37
N ILE A 276 -10.58 -7.11 -17.28
CA ILE A 276 -9.94 -6.88 -15.98
C ILE A 276 -9.27 -8.14 -15.42
N GLU A 277 -9.79 -9.32 -15.77
CA GLU A 277 -9.30 -10.63 -15.32
C GLU A 277 -7.92 -10.99 -15.91
N ASP A 278 -7.52 -10.31 -17.00
CA ASP A 278 -6.22 -10.53 -17.64
C ASP A 278 -5.08 -9.75 -16.97
N TRP A 279 -5.39 -8.91 -15.96
CA TRP A 279 -4.43 -8.01 -15.31
C TRP A 279 -4.38 -8.25 -13.80
N ASP A 280 -3.18 -8.11 -13.22
CA ASP A 280 -2.97 -8.27 -11.78
C ASP A 280 -3.31 -6.98 -11.03
N ASP A 281 -2.76 -5.87 -11.52
CA ASP A 281 -2.80 -4.57 -10.85
C ASP A 281 -2.51 -3.39 -11.82
N CYS A 282 -2.57 -2.17 -11.28
CA CYS A 282 -2.35 -0.93 -12.01
C CYS A 282 -1.65 0.12 -11.13
N HIS A 283 -0.52 0.67 -11.59
CA HIS A 283 0.09 1.87 -11.02
C HIS A 283 -0.49 3.14 -11.66
N GLN A 284 -1.21 3.93 -10.88
CA GLN A 284 -1.98 5.06 -11.40
C GLN A 284 -1.10 6.29 -11.71
N PRO A 285 -1.51 7.17 -12.65
CA PRO A 285 -0.79 8.40 -12.95
C PRO A 285 -0.77 9.36 -11.75
N THR A 286 0.42 9.77 -11.29
CA THR A 286 0.61 10.57 -10.06
C THR A 286 -0.06 11.95 -10.04
N ALA A 287 -0.60 12.43 -11.16
CA ALA A 287 -1.26 13.72 -11.26
C ALA A 287 -2.64 13.61 -11.93
N ALA A 288 -3.32 12.46 -11.77
CA ALA A 288 -4.61 12.18 -12.40
C ALA A 288 -5.68 13.25 -12.13
N PHE A 289 -5.58 14.06 -11.08
CA PHE A 289 -6.51 15.18 -10.85
C PHE A 289 -6.39 16.32 -11.87
N ALA A 290 -5.25 16.49 -12.55
CA ALA A 290 -5.04 17.56 -13.54
C ALA A 290 -5.83 17.28 -14.82
N ASP A 291 -6.42 18.31 -15.44
CA ASP A 291 -7.38 18.16 -16.56
C ASP A 291 -6.91 17.19 -17.66
N LEU A 292 -5.70 17.40 -18.21
CA LEU A 292 -5.16 16.56 -19.28
C LEU A 292 -4.92 15.10 -18.87
N GLU A 293 -4.54 14.88 -17.61
CA GLU A 293 -4.30 13.52 -17.08
C GLU A 293 -5.61 12.86 -16.65
N TRP A 294 -6.59 13.65 -16.22
CA TRP A 294 -7.92 13.19 -15.84
C TRP A 294 -8.68 12.61 -17.03
N GLU A 295 -8.63 13.28 -18.19
CA GLU A 295 -9.29 12.76 -19.40
C GLU A 295 -8.72 11.39 -19.81
N LYS A 296 -7.42 11.16 -19.62
CA LYS A 296 -6.79 9.84 -19.87
C LYS A 296 -7.11 8.82 -18.77
N PHE A 297 -7.34 9.28 -17.55
CA PHE A 297 -7.61 8.44 -16.39
C PHE A 297 -9.09 8.03 -16.30
N LYS A 298 -10.00 8.79 -16.88
CA LYS A 298 -11.45 8.51 -16.82
C LYS A 298 -11.83 7.14 -17.41
N PRO A 299 -11.33 6.69 -18.58
CA PRO A 299 -11.63 5.35 -19.10
C PRO A 299 -11.20 4.23 -18.16
N PHE A 300 -10.14 4.44 -17.37
CA PHE A 300 -9.73 3.49 -16.36
C PHE A 300 -10.76 3.32 -15.24
N LEU A 301 -11.54 4.36 -14.91
CA LEU A 301 -12.60 4.24 -13.91
C LEU A 301 -13.68 3.24 -14.35
N ASP A 302 -14.08 3.31 -15.61
CA ASP A 302 -15.04 2.36 -16.20
C ASP A 302 -14.43 0.95 -16.23
N PHE A 303 -13.16 0.83 -16.60
CA PHE A 303 -12.46 -0.46 -16.60
C PHE A 303 -12.39 -1.10 -15.19
N ALA A 304 -11.89 -0.36 -14.19
CA ALA A 304 -11.60 -0.90 -12.86
C ALA A 304 -12.85 -0.99 -11.96
N PHE A 305 -13.80 -0.07 -12.12
CA PHE A 305 -14.92 0.14 -11.21
C PHE A 305 -16.31 0.01 -11.85
N SER A 306 -16.43 -0.56 -13.06
CA SER A 306 -17.72 -0.80 -13.74
C SER A 306 -18.75 -1.59 -12.92
N TYR A 307 -18.31 -2.34 -11.91
CA TYR A 307 -19.19 -3.06 -10.99
C TYR A 307 -20.04 -2.13 -10.11
N ASP A 308 -19.65 -0.86 -9.94
CA ASP A 308 -20.40 0.14 -9.19
C ASP A 308 -20.38 1.51 -9.90
N PRO A 309 -21.35 1.76 -10.80
CA PRO A 309 -21.45 3.04 -11.51
C PRO A 309 -21.61 4.26 -10.58
N LYS A 310 -22.21 4.10 -9.40
CA LYS A 310 -22.37 5.21 -8.45
C LYS A 310 -21.03 5.59 -7.83
N LEU A 311 -20.15 4.61 -7.61
CA LEU A 311 -18.79 4.87 -7.16
C LEU A 311 -17.99 5.65 -8.22
N ILE A 312 -18.16 5.33 -9.51
CA ILE A 312 -17.54 6.10 -10.61
C ILE A 312 -18.04 7.55 -10.59
N GLU A 313 -19.36 7.78 -10.53
CA GLU A 313 -19.93 9.12 -10.41
C GLU A 313 -19.37 9.86 -9.19
N ARG A 314 -19.23 9.16 -8.06
CA ARG A 314 -18.67 9.70 -6.83
C ARG A 314 -17.20 10.09 -6.98
N PHE A 315 -16.40 9.31 -7.72
CA PHE A 315 -15.02 9.62 -8.04
C PHE A 315 -14.87 10.84 -8.97
N VAL A 316 -15.73 10.96 -9.98
CA VAL A 316 -15.76 12.14 -10.84
C VAL A 316 -16.05 13.39 -10.01
N LYS A 317 -17.10 13.33 -9.17
CA LYS A 317 -17.42 14.43 -8.26
C LYS A 317 -16.28 14.74 -7.28
N TYR A 318 -15.65 13.70 -6.71
CA TYR A 318 -14.50 13.87 -5.82
C TYR A 318 -13.38 14.64 -6.50
N ARG A 319 -13.06 14.30 -7.75
CA ARG A 319 -12.04 15.01 -8.51
C ARG A 319 -12.37 16.48 -8.70
N ASP A 320 -13.60 16.79 -9.09
CA ASP A 320 -14.01 18.19 -9.31
C ASP A 320 -13.97 18.99 -8.00
N ASP A 321 -14.45 18.40 -6.90
CA ASP A 321 -14.37 19.01 -5.57
C ASP A 321 -12.90 19.20 -5.17
N PHE A 322 -12.04 18.20 -5.33
CA PHE A 322 -10.60 18.24 -4.98
C PHE A 322 -9.84 19.34 -5.74
N VAL A 323 -10.13 19.55 -7.02
CA VAL A 323 -9.48 20.59 -7.83
C VAL A 323 -10.02 21.99 -7.50
N SER A 324 -11.30 22.11 -7.16
CA SER A 324 -11.92 23.40 -6.80
C SER A 324 -11.44 23.99 -5.47
N LYS A 325 -10.78 23.18 -4.63
CA LYS A 325 -10.35 23.52 -3.27
C LYS A 325 -8.83 23.71 -3.14
N LYS A 326 -8.14 24.00 -4.25
CA LYS A 326 -6.70 24.30 -4.28
C LYS A 326 -6.33 25.55 -3.49
#